data_AF-S4NP96-F1
#
_entry.id   AF-S4NP96-F1
#
_cell.length_a   1.000
_cell.length_b   1.000
_cell.length_c   1.000
_cell.angle_alpha   90.00
_cell.angle_beta   90.00
_cell.angle_gamma   90.00
#
_symmetry.space_group_name_H-M   'P 1'
#
loop_
_entity.id
_entity.type
_entity.pdbx_description
1 polymer ?
#
loop_
_entity_poly.entity_id
_entity_poly.type
_entity_poly.pdbx_seq_one_letter_code
_entity_poly.pdbx_strand_id
1 'polypeptide(L)'
;MALYLIHRLANDPDARQELDGVDWYILPVVNPDGYEYTRTSRSNRLWRKTRSKNNLLGCFGVDGNRNYGFKWAVSGVSSNPCDTETYAGPKPFSEVETVMVRNIMMENSKRLKLYVSLHSYGQYLVYPW
;
A
#
# COMPACT_ATOMS: atom_id res chain seq x y z
N MET A 1 -3.30 7.28 11.41
CA MET A 1 -2.13 8.14 11.14
C MET A 1 -2.33 9.06 9.94
N ALA A 2 -2.57 8.55 8.72
CA ALA A 2 -2.72 9.42 7.53
C ALA A 2 -3.78 10.52 7.67
N LEU A 3 -4.96 10.21 8.20
CA LEU A 3 -6.00 11.21 8.46
C LEU A 3 -5.58 12.27 9.49
N TYR A 4 -4.78 11.88 10.49
CA TYR A 4 -4.24 12.81 11.48
C TYR A 4 -3.21 13.76 10.83
N LEU A 5 -2.36 13.24 9.94
CA LEU A 5 -1.42 14.08 9.17
C LEU A 5 -2.17 15.09 8.29
N ILE A 6 -3.21 14.66 7.57
CA ILE A 6 -4.05 15.55 6.77
C ILE A 6 -4.68 16.62 7.66
N HIS A 7 -5.25 16.22 8.80
CA HIS A 7 -5.88 17.16 9.73
C HIS A 7 -4.87 18.18 10.26
N ARG A 8 -3.67 17.74 10.66
CA ARG A 8 -2.62 18.62 11.16
C ARG A 8 -2.16 19.60 10.07
N LEU A 9 -1.76 19.11 8.90
CA LEU A 9 -1.30 19.95 7.80
C LEU A 9 -2.36 20.97 7.33
N ALA A 10 -3.65 20.64 7.44
CA ALA A 10 -4.72 21.54 7.05
C ALA A 10 -5.13 22.57 8.12
N ASN A 11 -4.98 22.25 9.41
CA ASN A 11 -5.59 23.04 10.50
C ASN A 11 -4.60 23.60 11.51
N ASP A 12 -3.40 23.02 11.63
CA ASP A 12 -2.38 23.45 12.58
C ASP A 12 -1.58 24.63 11.97
N PRO A 13 -1.63 25.85 12.55
CA PRO A 13 -0.89 26.99 12.03
C PRO A 13 0.62 26.76 12.01
N ASP A 14 1.14 25.98 12.97
CA ASP A 14 2.56 25.65 13.06
C ASP A 14 2.96 24.71 11.92
N ALA A 15 2.02 23.86 11.46
CA ALA A 15 2.22 22.92 10.35
C ALA A 15 2.35 23.59 8.96
N ARG A 16 2.08 24.90 8.86
CA ARG A 16 2.13 25.64 7.59
C ARG A 16 3.56 25.76 7.07
N GLN A 17 4.53 25.87 7.97
CA GLN A 17 5.93 25.96 7.57
C GLN A 17 6.40 24.65 6.91
N GLU A 18 5.85 23.50 7.29
CA GLU A 18 6.14 22.21 6.65
C GLU A 18 5.56 22.08 5.22
N LEU A 19 4.68 23.00 4.80
CA LEU A 19 4.17 23.07 3.43
C LEU A 19 5.01 23.99 2.54
N ASP A 20 5.89 24.81 3.10
CA ASP A 20 6.68 25.77 2.33
C ASP A 20 7.66 25.05 1.39
N GLY A 21 7.39 25.13 0.10
CA GLY A 21 8.23 24.54 -0.94
C GLY A 21 8.07 23.02 -1.12
N VAL A 22 7.08 22.38 -0.48
CA VAL A 22 6.86 20.93 -0.56
C VAL A 22 5.39 20.60 -0.80
N ASP A 23 5.14 19.77 -1.82
CA ASP A 23 3.82 19.17 -2.07
C ASP A 23 3.70 17.83 -1.33
N TRP A 24 2.68 17.67 -0.49
CA TRP A 24 2.38 16.43 0.21
C TRP A 24 1.32 15.60 -0.54
N TYR A 25 1.74 14.47 -1.11
CA TYR A 25 0.84 13.48 -1.70
C TYR A 25 0.48 12.42 -0.66
N ILE A 26 -0.71 12.50 -0.07
CA ILE A 26 -1.16 11.57 0.98
C ILE A 26 -2.24 10.63 0.43
N LEU A 27 -1.98 9.32 0.53
CA LEU A 27 -2.91 8.26 0.18
C LEU A 27 -3.44 7.62 1.48
N PRO A 28 -4.64 8.00 1.97
CA PRO A 28 -5.09 7.56 3.30
C PRO A 28 -5.32 6.06 3.41
N VAL A 29 -5.81 5.44 2.32
CA VAL A 29 -6.10 4.02 2.21
C VAL A 29 -5.72 3.56 0.81
N VAL A 30 -4.62 2.82 0.70
CA VAL A 30 -4.13 2.29 -0.59
C VAL A 30 -4.89 1.04 -1.02
N ASN A 31 -5.36 0.22 -0.08
CA ASN A 31 -6.14 -1.00 -0.31
C ASN A 31 -7.58 -0.83 0.23
N PRO A 32 -8.45 -0.07 -0.46
CA PRO A 32 -9.80 0.21 0.01
C PRO A 32 -10.66 -1.06 0.12
N ASP A 33 -10.57 -1.98 -0.85
CA ASP A 33 -11.37 -3.19 -0.86
C ASP A 33 -10.99 -4.13 0.30
N GLY A 34 -9.69 -4.33 0.53
CA GLY A 34 -9.20 -5.11 1.65
C GLY A 34 -9.58 -4.46 2.98
N TYR A 35 -9.46 -3.13 3.09
CA TYR A 35 -9.89 -2.40 4.28
C TYR A 35 -11.38 -2.59 4.55
N GLU A 36 -12.25 -2.43 3.55
CA GLU A 36 -13.69 -2.64 3.70
C GLU A 36 -14.04 -4.09 4.07
N TYR A 37 -13.31 -5.05 3.51
CA TYR A 37 -13.48 -6.45 3.84
C TYR A 37 -13.21 -6.74 5.32
N THR A 38 -12.20 -6.09 5.93
CA THR A 38 -11.95 -6.21 7.37
C THR A 38 -13.07 -5.62 8.25
N ARG A 39 -13.85 -4.65 7.73
CA ARG A 39 -14.97 -4.03 8.46
C ARG A 39 -16.26 -4.83 8.33
N THR A 40 -16.51 -5.38 7.15
CA THR A 40 -17.76 -6.07 6.80
C THR A 40 -17.75 -7.55 7.18
N SER A 41 -16.59 -8.20 7.12
CA SER A 41 -16.46 -9.62 7.44
C SER A 41 -16.02 -9.83 8.89
N ARG A 42 -16.95 -10.30 9.75
CA ARG A 42 -16.66 -10.57 11.16
C ARG A 42 -15.55 -11.61 11.38
N SER A 43 -15.43 -12.58 10.47
CA SER A 43 -14.42 -13.64 10.54
C SER A 43 -13.08 -13.28 9.89
N ASN A 44 -12.99 -12.16 9.16
CA ASN A 44 -11.78 -11.77 8.42
C ASN A 44 -11.26 -10.38 8.81
N ARG A 45 -11.39 -10.03 10.09
CA ARG A 45 -10.84 -8.76 10.61
C ARG A 45 -9.33 -8.62 10.38
N LEU A 46 -8.62 -9.75 10.26
CA LEU A 46 -7.18 -9.82 10.03
C LEU A 46 -6.78 -9.86 8.54
N TRP A 47 -7.72 -9.63 7.62
CA TRP A 47 -7.41 -9.63 6.19
C TRP A 47 -6.36 -8.57 5.82
N ARG A 48 -5.37 -8.99 5.02
CA ARG A 48 -4.20 -8.18 4.64
C ARG A 48 -4.14 -7.82 3.16
N LYS A 49 -4.50 -8.77 2.29
CA LYS A 49 -4.31 -8.70 0.83
C LYS A 49 -5.32 -7.77 0.14
N THR A 50 -5.15 -7.53 -1.16
CA THR A 50 -6.21 -6.95 -2.01
C THR A 50 -7.43 -7.87 -2.09
N ARG A 51 -8.45 -7.52 -2.88
CA ARG A 51 -9.65 -8.36 -3.11
C ARG A 51 -9.81 -8.83 -4.56
N SER A 52 -8.75 -8.74 -5.36
CA SER A 52 -8.72 -9.31 -6.71
C SER A 52 -9.06 -10.80 -6.69
N LYS A 53 -9.82 -11.27 -7.69
CA LYS A 53 -10.24 -12.66 -7.78
C LYS A 53 -9.22 -13.46 -8.59
N ASN A 54 -8.74 -14.57 -8.04
CA ASN A 54 -8.03 -15.56 -8.83
C ASN A 54 -9.02 -16.60 -9.36
N ASN A 55 -9.27 -16.57 -10.67
CA ASN A 55 -10.28 -17.40 -11.33
C ASN A 55 -9.95 -18.91 -11.35
N LEU A 56 -8.70 -19.30 -11.09
CA LEU A 56 -8.27 -20.70 -11.21
C LEU A 56 -8.50 -21.51 -9.94
N LEU A 57 -8.36 -20.88 -8.76
CA LEU A 57 -8.36 -21.59 -7.47
C LEU A 57 -9.42 -21.08 -6.48
N GLY A 58 -10.26 -20.10 -6.86
CA GLY A 58 -11.27 -19.52 -5.97
C GLY A 58 -10.70 -18.71 -4.80
N CYS A 59 -9.39 -18.46 -4.81
CA CYS A 59 -8.68 -17.68 -3.82
C CYS A 59 -8.67 -16.18 -4.19
N PHE A 60 -8.55 -15.33 -3.19
CA PHE A 60 -8.64 -13.88 -3.37
C PHE A 60 -7.41 -13.16 -2.85
N GLY A 61 -7.06 -12.10 -3.55
CA GLY A 61 -6.12 -11.08 -3.10
C GLY A 61 -4.66 -11.45 -3.31
N VAL A 62 -3.89 -10.39 -3.52
CA VAL A 62 -2.43 -10.36 -3.61
C VAL A 62 -1.89 -9.50 -2.46
N ASP A 63 -0.72 -9.84 -1.93
CA ASP A 63 -0.01 -8.93 -1.01
C ASP A 63 0.48 -7.72 -1.80
N GLY A 64 -0.17 -6.57 -1.61
CA GLY A 64 0.20 -5.32 -2.25
C GLY A 64 1.66 -4.91 -1.99
N ASN A 65 2.25 -5.32 -0.85
CA ASN A 65 3.65 -5.04 -0.51
C ASN A 65 4.65 -6.09 -1.04
N ARG A 66 4.19 -7.03 -1.89
CA ARG A 66 5.02 -7.95 -2.68
C ARG A 66 4.78 -7.84 -4.18
N ASN A 67 3.89 -6.93 -4.60
CA ASN A 67 3.47 -6.79 -5.99
C ASN A 67 4.21 -5.68 -6.76
N TYR A 68 5.22 -5.04 -6.18
CA TYR A 68 6.03 -4.02 -6.86
C TYR A 68 7.09 -4.65 -7.78
N GLY A 69 7.56 -3.87 -8.77
CA GLY A 69 8.49 -4.35 -9.81
C GLY A 69 9.94 -4.56 -9.40
N PHE A 70 10.38 -4.09 -8.23
CA PHE A 70 11.76 -4.25 -7.79
C PHE A 70 12.04 -5.68 -7.34
N LYS A 71 12.93 -6.39 -8.04
CA LYS A 71 13.29 -7.80 -7.76
C LYS A 71 12.07 -8.68 -7.45
N TRP A 72 11.03 -8.54 -8.27
CA TRP A 72 9.74 -9.16 -8.02
C TRP A 72 9.86 -10.69 -7.91
N ALA A 73 9.21 -11.24 -6.90
CA ALA A 73 9.13 -12.66 -6.60
C ALA A 73 10.47 -13.43 -6.42
N VAL A 74 11.55 -12.74 -6.02
CA VAL A 74 12.86 -13.37 -5.78
C VAL A 74 12.95 -14.10 -4.43
N SER A 75 12.45 -13.50 -3.35
CA SER A 75 12.50 -14.08 -2.00
C SER A 75 11.43 -13.46 -1.08
N GLY A 76 11.07 -14.17 0.00
CA GLY A 76 10.10 -13.68 0.99
C GLY A 76 8.68 -13.53 0.45
N VAL A 77 8.32 -14.36 -0.54
CA VAL A 77 7.03 -14.38 -1.23
C VAL A 77 6.50 -15.80 -1.40
N SER A 78 5.20 -15.91 -1.63
CA SER A 78 4.56 -17.13 -2.10
C SER A 78 4.10 -16.99 -3.55
N SER A 79 4.25 -18.06 -4.34
CA SER A 79 3.66 -18.18 -5.67
C SER A 79 2.28 -18.86 -5.65
N ASN A 80 1.86 -19.38 -4.49
CA ASN A 80 0.55 -20.00 -4.33
C ASN A 80 -0.53 -18.91 -4.18
N PRO A 81 -1.53 -18.83 -5.09
CA PRO A 81 -2.61 -17.83 -4.99
C PRO A 81 -3.46 -17.90 -3.73
N CYS A 82 -3.46 -19.05 -3.05
CA CYS A 82 -4.20 -19.29 -1.82
C CYS A 82 -3.40 -19.00 -0.56
N ASP A 83 -2.12 -18.62 -0.68
CA ASP A 83 -1.35 -18.13 0.45
C ASP A 83 -2.04 -16.89 1.04
N THR A 84 -2.31 -16.93 2.34
CA THR A 84 -3.14 -15.91 2.98
C THR A 84 -2.42 -14.59 3.19
N GLU A 85 -1.07 -14.60 3.20
CA GLU A 85 -0.27 -13.46 3.64
C GLU A 85 0.58 -12.84 2.55
N THR A 86 1.31 -13.64 1.75
CA THR A 86 2.49 -13.21 0.98
C THR A 86 2.44 -13.58 -0.51
N TYR A 87 1.28 -13.96 -1.03
CA TYR A 87 1.11 -14.19 -2.46
C TYR A 87 1.48 -12.95 -3.27
N ALA A 88 2.50 -13.05 -4.14
CA ALA A 88 3.05 -11.89 -4.88
C ALA A 88 2.24 -11.45 -6.10
N GLY A 89 1.21 -12.23 -6.46
CA GLY A 89 0.42 -12.01 -7.68
C GLY A 89 0.97 -12.77 -8.89
N PRO A 90 0.27 -12.71 -10.03
CA PRO A 90 0.70 -13.38 -11.26
C PRO A 90 1.86 -12.66 -12.00
N LYS A 91 2.06 -11.36 -11.74
CA LYS A 91 3.10 -10.51 -12.34
C LYS A 91 3.32 -9.27 -11.48
N PRO A 92 4.44 -8.54 -11.59
CA PRO A 92 4.58 -7.25 -10.92
C PRO A 92 3.52 -6.27 -11.43
N PHE A 93 2.99 -5.46 -10.51
CA PHE A 93 1.92 -4.51 -10.73
C PHE A 93 0.68 -5.17 -11.36
N SER A 94 0.30 -6.35 -10.86
CA SER A 94 -0.96 -7.01 -11.24
C SER A 94 -2.17 -6.34 -10.60
N GLU A 95 -1.99 -5.74 -9.42
CA GLU A 95 -3.09 -5.13 -8.66
C GLU A 95 -3.29 -3.68 -9.07
N VAL A 96 -4.55 -3.29 -9.30
CA VAL A 96 -4.92 -1.93 -9.73
C VAL A 96 -4.49 -0.89 -8.70
N GLU A 97 -4.51 -1.24 -7.42
CA GLU A 97 -4.07 -0.41 -6.31
C GLU A 97 -2.56 -0.10 -6.40
N THR A 98 -1.74 -1.11 -6.69
CA THR A 98 -0.29 -0.92 -6.83
C THR A 98 0.08 -0.21 -8.14
N VAL A 99 -0.70 -0.44 -9.20
CA VAL A 99 -0.60 0.31 -10.46
C VAL A 99 -0.90 1.78 -10.24
N MET A 100 -1.91 2.12 -9.45
CA MET A 100 -2.24 3.51 -9.13
C MET A 100 -1.10 4.20 -8.37
N VAL A 101 -0.55 3.58 -7.33
CA VAL A 101 0.61 4.14 -6.59
C VAL A 101 1.79 4.37 -7.54
N ARG A 102 2.11 3.37 -8.37
CA ARG A 102 3.15 3.49 -9.39
C ARG A 102 2.91 4.69 -10.31
N ASN A 103 1.70 4.85 -10.84
CA ASN A 103 1.40 5.92 -11.79
C ASN A 103 1.57 7.30 -11.12
N ILE A 104 1.07 7.50 -9.90
CA ILE A 104 1.28 8.75 -9.14
C ILE A 104 2.77 9.03 -8.95
N MET A 105 3.57 8.01 -8.58
CA MET A 105 5.01 8.17 -8.42
C MET A 105 5.71 8.51 -9.74
N MET A 106 5.33 7.86 -10.84
CA MET A 106 5.94 8.08 -12.16
C MET A 106 5.60 9.47 -12.72
N GLU A 107 4.34 9.90 -12.60
CA GLU A 107 3.88 11.24 -13.00
C GLU A 107 4.64 12.35 -12.24
N ASN A 108 5.03 12.08 -11.00
CA ASN A 108 5.72 13.05 -10.15
C ASN A 108 7.22 12.77 -9.99
N SER A 109 7.78 11.82 -10.75
CA SER A 109 9.15 11.30 -10.59
C SER A 109 10.25 12.35 -10.60
N LYS A 110 10.08 13.45 -11.37
CA LYS A 110 11.04 14.56 -11.42
C LYS A 110 11.07 15.42 -10.15
N ARG A 111 9.97 15.43 -9.38
CA ARG A 111 9.77 16.28 -8.20
C ARG A 111 9.76 15.48 -6.89
N LEU A 112 9.46 14.18 -6.95
CA LEU A 112 9.42 13.30 -5.80
C LEU A 112 10.81 13.20 -5.13
N LYS A 113 10.90 13.59 -3.85
CA LYS A 113 12.15 13.54 -3.06
C LYS A 113 12.14 12.47 -1.97
N LEU A 114 10.96 12.11 -1.46
CA LEU A 114 10.79 11.18 -0.36
C LEU A 114 9.54 10.32 -0.59
N TYR A 115 9.63 9.04 -0.25
CA TYR A 115 8.51 8.12 -0.20
C TYR A 115 8.47 7.47 1.18
N VAL A 116 7.30 7.55 1.83
CA VAL A 116 7.06 6.95 3.15
C VAL A 116 5.83 6.06 3.06
N SER A 117 6.01 4.75 3.30
CA SER A 117 4.90 3.81 3.45
C SER A 117 4.67 3.50 4.93
N LEU A 118 3.44 3.73 5.41
CA LEU A 118 3.08 3.52 6.80
C LEU A 118 2.47 2.13 7.00
N HIS A 119 3.07 1.35 7.91
CA HIS A 119 2.60 0.03 8.29
C HIS A 119 2.57 -0.14 9.82
N SER A 120 1.97 -1.24 10.29
CA SER A 120 1.98 -1.65 11.69
C SER A 120 2.00 -3.18 11.78
N TYR A 121 2.47 -3.78 12.87
CA TYR A 121 3.05 -3.20 14.09
C TYR A 121 4.58 -3.42 14.14
N GLY A 122 5.24 -2.97 15.22
CA GLY A 122 6.65 -3.29 15.48
C GLY A 122 7.55 -2.12 15.87
N GLN A 123 7.08 -0.88 15.72
CA GLN A 123 7.85 0.34 16.04
C GLN A 123 9.20 0.44 15.32
N TYR A 124 9.21 0.05 14.03
CA TYR A 124 10.41 0.08 13.20
C TYR A 124 10.38 1.26 12.22
N LEU A 125 11.54 1.89 12.05
CA LEU A 125 11.86 2.73 10.90
C LEU A 125 12.78 1.91 9.99
N VAL A 126 12.25 1.49 8.84
CA VAL A 126 12.99 0.67 7.88
C VAL A 126 13.22 1.50 6.62
N TYR A 127 14.44 1.46 6.12
CA TYR A 127 14.80 2.03 4.83
C TYR A 127 15.22 0.91 3.86
N PRO A 128 15.24 1.19 2.55
CA PRO A 128 15.43 0.17 1.56
C PRO A 128 16.77 -0.57 1.65
N TRP A 129 16.76 -1.69 0.94
CA TRP A 129 17.64 -1.78 -0.21
C TRP A 129 17.02 -1.06 -1.41
#